data_AF-A0A2G6BXG9-F1
#
_entry.id   AF-A0A2G6BXG9-F1
#
_cell.length_a   1.000
_cell.length_b   1.000
_cell.length_c   1.000
_cell.angle_alpha   90.00
_cell.angle_beta   90.00
_cell.angle_gamma   90.00
#
_symmetry.space_group_name_H-M   'P 1'
#
loop_
_entity.id
_entity.type
_entity.pdbx_description
1 polymer ?
#
loop_
_entity_poly.entity_id
_entity_poly.type
_entity_poly.pdbx_seq_one_letter_code
_entity_poly.pdbx_strand_id
1 'polypeptide(L)'
;MKNKFFLLILLAVSFLFGEELPPKNSGKAAALSLFVPGAGQIYNESYIEAGIFIGSQSFFLGSLIYDHDRIRHYRKRRNKMLEVENFAKANEFNSDKKRFERRRDTILWWYGSFCVLSAIEAFVHAELYDFNQKRNDINLLFSFNAIGISYKF
;
A
#
# COMPACT_ATOMS: atom_id res chain seq x y z
N MET A 1 -4.37 -24.10 6.01
CA MET A 1 -4.30 -22.96 5.07
C MET A 1 -3.65 -21.68 5.64
N LYS A 2 -3.42 -21.55 6.96
CA LYS A 2 -2.85 -20.32 7.57
C LYS A 2 -1.36 -20.09 7.27
N ASN A 3 -0.58 -21.14 7.01
CA ASN A 3 0.89 -21.04 6.93
C ASN A 3 1.41 -20.59 5.54
N LYS A 4 0.59 -20.71 4.48
CA LYS A 4 1.01 -20.34 3.12
C LYS A 4 1.07 -18.82 2.92
N PHE A 5 0.25 -18.06 3.64
CA PHE A 5 0.22 -16.60 3.56
C PHE A 5 1.44 -15.98 4.25
N PHE A 6 1.85 -16.54 5.39
CA PHE A 6 3.07 -16.14 6.09
C PHE A 6 4.33 -16.41 5.25
N LEU A 7 4.38 -17.54 4.54
CA LEU A 7 5.46 -17.86 3.61
C LEU A 7 5.52 -16.90 2.41
N LEU A 8 4.38 -16.47 1.86
CA LEU A 8 4.35 -15.49 0.77
C LEU A 8 4.84 -14.11 1.23
N ILE A 9 4.52 -13.71 2.46
CA ILE A 9 5.05 -12.48 3.07
C ILE A 9 6.56 -12.60 3.27
N LEU A 10 7.05 -13.73 3.80
CA LEU A 10 8.49 -13.95 4.00
C LEU A 10 9.27 -14.01 2.68
N LEU A 11 8.67 -14.55 1.63
CA LEU A 11 9.26 -14.67 0.30
C LEU A 11 9.27 -13.31 -0.43
N ALA A 12 8.24 -12.48 -0.20
CA ALA A 12 8.24 -11.09 -0.65
C ALA A 12 9.27 -10.23 0.10
N VAL A 13 9.46 -10.46 1.41
CA VAL A 13 10.45 -9.76 2.24
C VAL A 13 11.89 -10.10 1.83
N SER A 14 12.16 -11.34 1.46
CA SER A 14 13.51 -11.77 1.04
C SER A 14 13.92 -11.24 -0.34
N PHE A 15 12.95 -10.94 -1.22
CA PHE A 15 13.23 -10.29 -2.51
C PHE A 15 13.62 -8.81 -2.37
N LEU A 16 13.26 -8.16 -1.25
CA LEU A 16 13.49 -6.73 -1.02
C LEU A 16 14.91 -6.38 -0.56
N PHE A 17 15.73 -7.37 -0.18
CA PHE A 17 17.09 -7.16 0.33
C PHE A 17 18.20 -7.43 -0.71
N GLY A 18 17.85 -7.77 -1.96
CA GLY A 18 18.77 -8.41 -2.90
C GLY A 18 19.35 -7.57 -4.03
N GLU A 19 18.89 -6.34 -4.30
CA GLU A 19 19.35 -5.57 -5.46
C GLU A 19 19.83 -4.17 -5.07
N GLU A 20 21.12 -3.90 -5.28
CA GLU A 20 21.62 -2.52 -5.43
C GLU A 20 21.03 -1.96 -6.73
N LEU A 21 20.14 -0.96 -6.64
CA LEU A 21 19.33 -0.54 -7.77
C LEU A 21 19.89 0.70 -8.51
N PRO A 22 19.81 0.70 -9.87
CA PRO A 22 20.32 1.75 -10.77
C PRO A 22 19.53 3.07 -10.63
N PRO A 23 19.98 4.19 -11.26
CA PRO A 23 19.42 5.54 -11.06
C PRO A 23 17.88 5.59 -11.01
N LYS A 24 17.38 6.23 -9.94
CA LYS A 24 15.96 6.29 -9.53
C LYS A 24 15.05 6.74 -10.69
N ASN A 25 14.14 5.87 -11.12
CA ASN A 25 13.14 6.19 -12.13
C ASN A 25 11.77 6.41 -11.45
N SER A 26 11.30 7.67 -11.44
CA SER A 26 10.08 8.12 -10.77
C SER A 26 8.83 7.33 -11.19
N GLY A 27 8.74 6.96 -12.47
CA GLY A 27 7.62 6.18 -13.00
C GLY A 27 7.59 4.73 -12.49
N LYS A 28 8.77 4.12 -12.31
CA LYS A 28 8.88 2.76 -11.76
C LYS A 28 8.51 2.73 -10.27
N ALA A 29 8.95 3.71 -9.48
CA ALA A 29 8.63 3.82 -8.06
C ALA A 29 7.11 3.94 -7.81
N ALA A 30 6.45 4.82 -8.59
CA ALA A 30 5.02 5.02 -8.52
C ALA A 30 4.22 3.77 -8.94
N ALA A 31 4.65 3.10 -10.02
CA ALA A 31 4.05 1.85 -10.46
C ALA A 31 4.22 0.73 -9.41
N LEU A 32 5.40 0.60 -8.81
CA LEU A 32 5.67 -0.36 -7.74
C LEU A 32 4.80 -0.13 -6.50
N SER A 33 4.63 1.11 -6.04
CA SER A 33 3.73 1.44 -4.93
C SER A 33 2.26 1.12 -5.20
N LEU A 34 1.84 1.16 -6.47
CA LEU A 34 0.45 0.88 -6.84
C LEU A 34 0.10 -0.61 -6.73
N PHE A 35 1.05 -1.49 -7.07
CA PHE A 35 0.82 -2.94 -7.11
C PHE A 35 1.37 -3.68 -5.89
N VAL A 36 2.43 -3.18 -5.26
CA VAL A 36 3.09 -3.83 -4.13
C VAL A 36 3.11 -2.88 -2.93
N PRO A 37 2.46 -3.26 -1.82
CA PRO A 37 2.43 -2.49 -0.58
C PRO A 37 3.82 -2.00 -0.14
N GLY A 38 4.00 -0.68 -0.01
CA GLY A 38 5.25 -0.06 0.45
C GLY A 38 6.43 -0.13 -0.51
N ALA A 39 6.32 -0.74 -1.69
CA ALA A 39 7.47 -0.99 -2.55
C ALA A 39 8.11 0.27 -3.13
N GLY A 40 7.33 1.30 -3.48
CA GLY A 40 7.92 2.57 -3.93
C GLY A 40 8.57 3.36 -2.80
N GLN A 41 8.15 3.17 -1.55
CA GLN A 41 8.82 3.80 -0.39
C GLN A 41 10.11 3.09 -0.01
N ILE A 42 10.16 1.76 -0.16
CA ILE A 42 11.41 0.99 -0.05
C ILE A 42 12.38 1.39 -1.16
N TYR A 43 11.89 1.50 -2.41
CA TYR A 43 12.67 2.01 -3.54
C TYR A 43 13.17 3.44 -3.30
N ASN A 44 12.41 4.24 -2.56
CA ASN A 44 12.79 5.59 -2.18
C ASN A 44 13.72 5.68 -0.97
N GLU A 45 14.09 4.55 -0.34
CA GLU A 45 14.86 4.47 0.91
C GLU A 45 14.19 5.17 2.10
N SER A 46 12.89 5.50 1.99
CA SER A 46 12.11 6.06 3.09
C SER A 46 11.52 4.93 3.93
N TYR A 47 12.35 4.31 4.77
CA TYR A 47 12.00 3.12 5.54
C TYR A 47 10.92 3.36 6.60
N ILE A 48 10.90 4.55 7.22
CA ILE A 48 9.86 4.90 8.21
C ILE A 48 8.50 5.03 7.52
N GLU A 49 8.44 5.72 6.38
CA GLU A 49 7.23 5.82 5.59
C GLU A 49 6.80 4.45 5.06
N ALA A 50 7.74 3.65 4.55
CA ALA A 50 7.47 2.28 4.13
C ALA A 50 6.81 1.46 5.24
N GLY A 51 7.30 1.56 6.47
CA GLY A 51 6.69 0.92 7.64
C GLY A 51 5.25 1.37 7.88
N ILE A 52 4.97 2.68 7.81
CA ILE A 52 3.62 3.24 7.97
C ILE A 52 2.67 2.75 6.88
N PHE A 53 3.10 2.80 5.61
CA PHE A 53 2.30 2.36 4.48
C PHE A 53 2.00 0.86 4.53
N ILE A 54 3.02 0.02 4.78
CA ILE A 54 2.85 -1.43 4.92
C ILE A 54 1.92 -1.77 6.08
N GLY A 55 2.10 -1.11 7.24
CA GLY A 55 1.24 -1.31 8.41
C GLY A 55 -0.22 -0.97 8.12
N SER A 56 -0.46 0.17 7.50
CA SER A 56 -1.80 0.64 7.13
C SER A 56 -2.45 -0.27 6.08
N GLN A 57 -1.71 -0.65 5.04
CA GLN A 57 -2.20 -1.56 4.00
C GLN A 57 -2.49 -2.96 4.57
N SER A 58 -1.64 -3.46 5.47
CA SER A 58 -1.86 -4.73 6.18
C SER A 58 -3.11 -4.68 7.05
N PHE A 59 -3.36 -3.57 7.74
CA PHE A 59 -4.58 -3.38 8.53
C PHE A 59 -5.85 -3.41 7.67
N PHE A 60 -5.84 -2.72 6.53
CA PHE A 60 -6.96 -2.75 5.58
C PHE A 60 -7.18 -4.16 5.03
N LEU A 61 -6.13 -4.84 4.56
CA LEU A 61 -6.23 -6.21 4.04
C LEU A 61 -6.73 -7.19 5.11
N GLY A 62 -6.22 -7.09 6.34
CA GLY A 62 -6.69 -7.90 7.47
C GLY A 62 -8.17 -7.68 7.76
N SER A 63 -8.63 -6.42 7.70
CA SER A 63 -10.03 -6.06 7.89
C SER A 63 -10.93 -6.61 6.77
N LEU A 64 -10.47 -6.59 5.52
CA LEU A 64 -11.19 -7.17 4.38
C LEU A 64 -11.33 -8.69 4.51
N ILE A 65 -10.28 -9.38 4.94
CA ILE A 65 -10.32 -10.84 5.19
C ILE A 65 -11.31 -11.15 6.31
N TYR A 66 -11.26 -10.39 7.41
CA TYR A 66 -12.19 -10.54 8.53
C TYR A 66 -13.65 -10.36 8.09
N ASP A 67 -13.93 -9.31 7.31
CA ASP A 67 -15.28 -9.01 6.81
C ASP A 67 -15.76 -10.11 5.87
N HIS A 68 -14.90 -10.59 4.98
CA HIS A 68 -15.22 -11.68 4.05
C HIS A 68 -15.61 -12.97 4.80
N ASP A 69 -14.85 -13.33 5.85
CA ASP A 69 -15.14 -14.50 6.67
C ASP A 69 -16.46 -14.35 7.43
N ARG A 70 -16.76 -13.16 7.95
CA ARG A 70 -18.02 -12.85 8.62
C ARG A 70 -19.21 -12.91 7.66
N ILE A 71 -19.09 -12.32 6.46
CA ILE A 71 -20.11 -12.41 5.41
C ILE A 71 -20.45 -13.88 5.11
N ARG A 72 -19.41 -14.72 4.95
CA ARG A 72 -19.58 -16.16 4.70
C ARG A 72 -20.26 -16.86 5.88
N HIS A 73 -19.86 -16.53 7.11
CA HIS A 73 -20.45 -17.08 8.32
C HIS A 73 -21.95 -16.77 8.42
N TYR A 74 -22.35 -15.50 8.29
CA TYR A 74 -23.74 -15.09 8.36
C TYR A 74 -24.58 -15.60 7.18
N ARG A 75 -23.98 -15.71 5.99
CA ARG A 75 -24.63 -16.35 4.84
C ARG A 75 -24.99 -17.81 5.13
N LYS A 76 -24.05 -18.59 5.68
CA LYS A 76 -24.30 -20.00 6.06
C LYS A 76 -25.38 -20.11 7.12
N ARG A 77 -25.35 -19.27 8.17
CA ARG A 77 -26.36 -19.30 9.24
C ARG A 77 -27.74 -18.90 8.73
N ARG A 78 -27.83 -17.90 7.85
CA ARG A 78 -29.08 -17.51 7.19
C ARG A 78 -29.67 -18.69 6.41
N ASN A 79 -28.89 -19.36 5.58
CA ASN A 79 -29.38 -20.49 4.77
C ASN A 79 -29.94 -21.62 5.66
N LYS A 80 -29.25 -21.96 6.76
CA LYS A 80 -29.76 -22.93 7.74
C LYS A 80 -31.09 -22.53 8.38
N MET A 81 -31.32 -21.23 8.61
CA MET A 81 -32.60 -20.76 9.15
C MET A 81 -33.72 -20.79 8.12
N LEU A 82 -33.39 -20.60 6.83
CA LEU A 82 -34.35 -20.73 5.74
C LEU A 82 -34.78 -22.19 5.54
N GLU A 83 -33.88 -23.15 5.74
CA GLU A 83 -34.19 -24.60 5.66
C GLU A 83 -35.20 -25.05 6.73
N VAL A 84 -35.23 -24.38 7.89
CA VAL A 84 -36.20 -24.64 8.97
C VAL A 84 -37.35 -23.63 8.99
N GLU A 85 -37.56 -22.91 7.87
CA GLU A 85 -38.62 -21.91 7.68
C GLU A 85 -38.66 -20.79 8.75
N ASN A 86 -37.54 -20.55 9.43
CA ASN A 86 -37.41 -19.50 10.43
C ASN A 86 -37.00 -18.17 9.78
N PHE A 87 -37.96 -17.51 9.15
CA PHE A 87 -37.75 -16.27 8.39
C PHE A 87 -37.28 -15.11 9.26
N ALA A 88 -37.78 -14.99 10.50
CA ALA A 88 -37.38 -13.92 11.41
C ALA A 88 -35.87 -13.96 11.69
N LYS A 89 -35.35 -15.14 12.05
CA LYS A 89 -33.92 -15.34 12.33
C LYS A 89 -33.05 -15.30 11.07
N ALA A 90 -33.59 -15.75 9.94
CA ALA A 90 -32.93 -15.59 8.65
C ALA A 90 -32.75 -14.10 8.29
N ASN A 91 -33.74 -13.25 8.57
CA ASN A 91 -33.67 -11.82 8.29
C ASN A 91 -32.68 -11.07 9.21
N GLU A 92 -32.57 -11.51 10.47
CA GLU A 92 -31.53 -11.03 11.39
C GLU A 92 -30.12 -11.29 10.82
N PHE A 93 -29.83 -12.54 10.44
CA PHE A 93 -28.55 -12.89 9.82
C PHE A 93 -28.32 -12.21 8.47
N ASN A 94 -29.38 -11.91 7.72
CA ASN A 94 -29.28 -11.12 6.50
C ASN A 94 -28.85 -9.68 6.80
N SER A 95 -29.42 -9.07 7.84
CA SER A 95 -29.07 -7.72 8.30
C SER A 95 -27.61 -7.64 8.77
N ASP A 96 -27.18 -8.61 9.57
CA ASP A 96 -25.77 -8.74 9.97
C ASP A 96 -24.86 -8.88 8.75
N LYS A 97 -25.18 -9.80 7.82
CA LYS A 97 -24.42 -9.98 6.58
C LYS A 97 -24.29 -8.67 5.80
N LYS A 98 -25.40 -7.92 5.63
CA LYS A 98 -25.41 -6.62 4.94
C LYS A 98 -24.56 -5.56 5.65
N ARG A 99 -24.44 -5.62 6.98
CA ARG A 99 -23.53 -4.73 7.74
C ARG A 99 -22.07 -4.98 7.37
N PHE A 100 -21.66 -6.24 7.31
CA PHE A 100 -20.28 -6.59 6.90
C PHE A 100 -20.04 -6.35 5.40
N GLU A 101 -21.03 -6.58 4.53
CA GLU A 101 -20.92 -6.24 3.09
C GLU A 101 -20.67 -4.73 2.91
N ARG A 102 -21.48 -3.87 3.56
CA ARG A 102 -21.27 -2.41 3.52
C ARG A 102 -19.91 -1.99 4.04
N ARG A 103 -19.49 -2.56 5.19
CA ARG A 103 -18.17 -2.22 5.76
C ARG A 103 -17.03 -2.62 4.83
N ARG A 104 -17.07 -3.82 4.25
CA ARG A 104 -16.08 -4.28 3.26
C ARG A 104 -15.98 -3.31 2.09
N ASP A 105 -17.12 -2.88 1.54
CA ASP A 105 -17.16 -1.98 0.39
C ASP A 105 -16.58 -0.59 0.74
N THR A 106 -16.89 -0.09 1.94
CA THR A 106 -16.26 1.13 2.49
C THR A 106 -14.75 0.96 2.67
N ILE A 107 -14.30 -0.17 3.22
CA ILE A 107 -12.86 -0.45 3.38
C ILE A 107 -12.16 -0.55 2.03
N LEU A 108 -12.76 -1.18 1.02
CA LEU A 108 -12.18 -1.27 -0.32
C LEU A 108 -12.00 0.12 -0.93
N TRP A 109 -12.98 1.01 -0.76
CA TRP A 109 -12.89 2.38 -1.26
C TRP A 109 -11.76 3.18 -0.57
N TRP A 110 -11.65 3.07 0.76
CA TRP A 110 -10.56 3.68 1.51
C TRP A 110 -9.20 3.09 1.19
N TYR A 111 -9.11 1.77 1.03
CA TYR A 111 -7.89 1.07 0.67
C TYR A 111 -7.39 1.50 -0.72
N GLY A 112 -8.28 1.56 -1.72
CA GLY A 112 -7.93 2.04 -3.05
C GLY A 112 -7.45 3.49 -3.02
N SER A 113 -8.14 4.36 -2.27
CA SER A 113 -7.73 5.75 -2.10
C SER A 113 -6.35 5.87 -1.44
N PHE A 114 -6.09 5.05 -0.42
CA PHE A 114 -4.80 5.01 0.27
C PHE A 114 -3.66 4.53 -0.63
N CYS A 115 -3.91 3.55 -1.51
CA CYS A 115 -2.94 3.11 -2.51
C CYS A 115 -2.60 4.22 -3.51
N VAL A 116 -3.59 5.00 -3.96
CA VAL A 116 -3.34 6.15 -4.85
C VAL A 116 -2.50 7.22 -4.15
N LEU A 117 -2.83 7.57 -2.91
CA LEU A 117 -2.05 8.52 -2.12
C LEU A 117 -0.60 8.04 -1.92
N SER A 118 -0.41 6.76 -1.62
CA SER A 118 0.92 6.15 -1.49
C SER A 118 1.73 6.23 -2.79
N ALA A 119 1.08 6.03 -3.94
CA ALA A 119 1.74 6.14 -5.25
C ALA A 119 2.15 7.58 -5.58
N ILE A 120 1.28 8.56 -5.29
CA ILE A 120 1.60 9.99 -5.46
C ILE A 120 2.78 10.37 -4.56
N GLU A 121 2.75 9.96 -3.30
CA GLU A 121 3.82 10.26 -2.34
C GLU A 121 5.16 9.69 -2.81
N ALA A 122 5.19 8.43 -3.25
CA ALA A 122 6.39 7.82 -3.79
C ALA A 122 6.88 8.50 -5.08
N PHE A 123 5.97 8.96 -5.94
CA PHE A 123 6.33 9.70 -7.15
C PHE A 123 6.99 11.05 -6.82
N VAL A 124 6.39 11.82 -5.91
CA VAL A 124 6.91 13.13 -5.48
C VAL A 124 8.29 12.97 -4.86
N HIS A 125 8.49 11.99 -3.98
CA HIS A 125 9.79 11.72 -3.36
C HIS A 125 10.88 11.33 -4.36
N ALA A 126 10.55 10.51 -5.35
CA ALA A 126 11.48 10.14 -6.40
C ALA A 126 11.91 11.34 -7.25
N GLU A 127 10.94 12.20 -7.61
CA GLU A 127 11.20 13.41 -8.39
C GLU A 127 12.03 14.45 -7.61
N LEU A 128 11.72 14.64 -6.32
CA LEU A 128 12.47 15.56 -5.46
C LEU A 128 13.92 15.12 -5.25
N TYR A 129 14.16 13.81 -5.22
CA TYR A 129 15.50 13.24 -5.11
C TYR A 129 16.36 13.57 -6.35
N ASP A 130 15.83 13.35 -7.56
CA ASP A 130 16.51 13.68 -8.81
C ASP A 130 16.78 15.20 -8.92
N PHE A 131 15.83 16.03 -8.48
CA PHE A 131 16.03 17.49 -8.42
C PHE A 131 17.17 17.91 -7.47
N ASN A 132 17.20 17.38 -6.24
CA ASN A 132 18.23 17.72 -5.27
C ASN A 132 19.63 17.24 -5.71
N GLN A 133 19.71 16.10 -6.38
CA GLN A 133 20.98 15.59 -6.92
C GLN A 133 21.52 16.51 -8.00
N LYS A 134 20.69 16.90 -8.98
CA LYS A 134 21.06 17.89 -10.03
C LYS A 134 21.45 19.25 -9.44
N ARG A 135 20.81 19.69 -8.36
CA ARG A 135 21.15 20.95 -7.68
C ARG A 135 22.52 20.91 -7.00
N ASN A 136 22.86 19.82 -6.32
CA ASN A 136 24.13 19.69 -5.60
C ASN A 136 25.35 19.63 -6.53
N ASP A 137 25.18 19.18 -7.78
CA ASP A 137 26.23 19.24 -8.80
C ASP A 137 26.52 20.68 -9.26
N ILE A 138 25.59 21.61 -9.04
CA ILE A 138 25.75 23.03 -9.37
C ILE A 138 26.26 23.77 -8.12
N ASN A 139 27.58 23.70 -7.89
CA ASN A 139 28.24 24.55 -6.90
C ASN A 139 28.24 26.01 -7.38
N LEU A 140 27.25 26.80 -6.96
CA LEU A 140 27.27 28.25 -7.11
C LEU A 140 28.26 28.84 -6.11
N LEU A 141 29.53 28.90 -6.51
CA LEU A 141 30.56 29.63 -5.78
C LEU A 141 30.31 31.13 -5.94
N PHE A 142 29.54 31.71 -5.01
CA PHE A 142 29.49 33.15 -4.84
C PHE A 142 30.80 33.61 -4.19
N SER A 143 31.85 33.70 -4.99
CA SER A 143 33.05 34.46 -4.64
C SER A 143 32.76 35.94 -4.90
N PHE A 144 33.03 36.79 -3.92
CA PHE A 144 32.65 38.22 -3.87
C PHE A 144 33.12 39.12 -5.03
N ASN A 145 33.72 38.58 -6.10
CA ASN A 145 34.09 39.33 -7.30
C ASN A 145 34.02 38.56 -8.64
N ALA A 146 33.44 37.36 -8.69
CA ALA A 146 33.19 36.68 -9.98
C ALA A 146 32.13 35.59 -9.87
N ILE A 147 31.12 35.62 -10.76
CA ILE A 147 30.17 34.52 -10.97
C ILE A 147 30.85 33.51 -11.89
N GLY A 148 31.23 32.35 -11.34
CA GLY A 148 31.78 31.23 -12.11
C GLY A 148 30.89 29.99 -11.97
N ILE A 149 30.44 29.43 -13.09
CA ILE A 149 29.74 28.14 -13.13
C ILE A 149 30.81 27.07 -13.31
N SER A 150 30.97 26.18 -12.32
CA SER A 150 31.84 25.01 -12.41
C SER A 150 30.99 23.77 -12.55
N TYR A 151 31.24 22.99 -13.60
CA TYR A 151 30.60 21.70 -13.86
C TYR A 151 31.68 20.61 -13.77
N LYS A 152 31.45 19.58 -12.95
CA LYS A 152 32.29 18.38 -12.93
C LYS A 152 31.67 17.34 -13.85
N PHE A 153 32.44 16.91 -14.85
CA PHE A 153 32.19 15.68 -15.58
C PHE A 153 32.56 14.47 -14.72
#